data_AF-A0A931M6H1-F1
#
_entry.id   AF-A0A931M6H1-F1
#
_cell.length_a   1.000
_cell.length_b   1.000
_cell.length_c   1.000
_cell.angle_alpha   90.00
_cell.angle_beta   90.00
_cell.angle_gamma   90.00
#
_symmetry.space_group_name_H-M   'P 1'
#
loop_
_entity.id
_entity.type
_entity.pdbx_description
1 polymer ?
#
loop_
_entity_poly.entity_id
_entity_poly.type
_entity_poly.pdbx_seq_one_letter_code
_entity_poly.pdbx_strand_id
1 'polypeptide(L)'
;MDNVTIEQYLPEVFQLRKQGMELSQILLQLEKQNLSTETVNAIIQQWKKIYYAKKRNQGFIYVGVGTFLMVFSFLLSVFLFYSDNSIEWALYGITFVGLSLTFKGMVDILGW
;
A
#
# COMPACT_ATOMS: atom_id res chain seq x y z
N MET A 1 -20.65 12.81 -20.62
CA MET A 1 -20.67 13.81 -19.53
C MET A 1 -20.21 13.18 -18.20
N ASP A 2 -19.73 11.94 -18.22
CA ASP A 2 -19.62 11.08 -17.05
C ASP A 2 -18.30 11.24 -16.29
N ASN A 3 -17.23 11.69 -16.93
CA ASN A 3 -15.94 11.91 -16.26
C ASN A 3 -15.98 13.11 -15.30
N VAL A 4 -16.78 14.13 -15.60
CA VAL A 4 -16.88 15.35 -14.78
C VAL A 4 -17.61 15.06 -13.46
N THR A 5 -18.67 14.26 -13.51
CA THR A 5 -19.36 13.80 -12.29
C THR A 5 -18.48 12.86 -11.47
N ILE A 6 -17.70 11.97 -12.11
CA ILE A 6 -16.82 11.08 -11.35
C ILE A 6 -15.78 11.84 -10.52
N GLU A 7 -15.10 12.82 -11.11
CA GLU A 7 -14.09 13.62 -10.39
C GLU A 7 -14.69 14.45 -9.26
N GLN A 8 -15.93 14.92 -9.42
CA GLN A 8 -16.62 15.72 -8.41
C GLN A 8 -17.01 14.91 -7.16
N TYR A 9 -17.46 13.66 -7.33
CA TYR A 9 -17.89 12.80 -6.20
C TYR A 9 -16.76 11.93 -5.61
N LEU A 10 -15.63 11.82 -6.30
CA LEU A 10 -14.45 11.09 -5.81
C LEU A 10 -13.99 11.52 -4.40
N PRO A 11 -13.81 12.82 -4.07
CA PRO A 11 -13.39 13.24 -2.74
C PRO A 11 -14.43 12.92 -1.66
N GLU A 12 -15.71 12.95 -1.98
CA GLU A 12 -16.80 12.59 -1.07
C GLU A 12 -16.73 11.10 -0.68
N VAL A 13 -16.54 10.22 -1.67
CA VAL A 13 -16.33 8.78 -1.43
C VAL A 13 -15.10 8.52 -0.56
N PHE A 14 -14.01 9.28 -0.76
CA PHE A 14 -12.83 9.20 0.11
C PHE A 14 -13.13 9.57 1.57
N GLN A 15 -13.94 10.61 1.81
CA GLN A 15 -14.32 11.01 3.16
C GLN A 15 -15.25 10.00 3.82
N LEU A 16 -16.29 9.54 3.12
CA LEU A 16 -17.23 8.54 3.61
C LEU A 16 -16.51 7.23 3.96
N ARG A 17 -15.52 6.81 3.16
CA ARG A 17 -14.74 5.61 3.47
C ARG A 17 -13.77 5.81 4.64
N LYS A 18 -13.20 7.01 4.82
CA LYS A 18 -12.41 7.35 6.01
C LYS A 18 -13.24 7.32 7.29
N GLN A 19 -14.53 7.62 7.21
CA GLN A 19 -15.47 7.54 8.33
C GLN A 19 -15.87 6.09 8.70
N GLY A 20 -15.32 5.09 7.99
CA GLY A 20 -15.60 3.67 8.25
C GLY A 20 -16.88 3.15 7.60
N MET A 21 -17.50 3.95 6.72
CA MET A 21 -18.77 3.60 6.09
C MET A 21 -18.59 2.46 5.06
N GLU A 22 -19.47 1.47 5.09
CA GLU A 22 -19.45 0.31 4.19
C GLU A 22 -19.65 0.74 2.73
N LEU A 23 -18.97 0.08 1.79
CA LEU A 23 -19.08 0.41 0.36
C LEU A 23 -20.52 0.29 -0.16
N SER A 24 -21.28 -0.64 0.40
CA SER A 24 -22.71 -0.84 0.14
C SER A 24 -23.58 0.35 0.58
N GLN A 25 -23.20 1.04 1.65
CA GLN A 25 -23.91 2.22 2.15
C GLN A 25 -23.60 3.46 1.30
N ILE A 26 -22.35 3.59 0.84
CA ILE A 26 -21.93 4.65 -0.08
C ILE A 26 -22.66 4.50 -1.42
N LEU A 27 -22.78 3.26 -1.92
CA LEU A 27 -23.59 2.92 -3.10
C LEU A 27 -25.03 3.43 -2.96
N LEU A 28 -25.70 3.05 -1.87
CA LEU A 28 -27.09 3.43 -1.59
C LEU A 28 -27.28 4.95 -1.44
N GLN A 29 -26.29 5.67 -0.90
CA GLN A 29 -26.35 7.14 -0.80
C GLN A 29 -26.20 7.81 -2.17
N LEU A 30 -25.28 7.34 -3.00
CA LEU A 30 -25.04 7.90 -4.33
C LEU A 30 -26.19 7.58 -5.29
N GLU A 31 -26.79 6.40 -5.19
CA GLU A 31 -27.98 6.02 -5.97
C GLU A 31 -29.20 6.87 -5.59
N LYS A 32 -29.35 7.22 -4.31
CA LYS A 32 -30.38 8.16 -3.83
C LYS A 32 -30.21 9.60 -4.37
N GLN A 33 -29.01 9.97 -4.83
CA GLN A 33 -28.76 11.28 -5.44
C GLN A 33 -29.12 11.33 -6.94
N ASN A 34 -29.93 10.39 -7.43
CA ASN A 34 -30.41 10.33 -8.81
C ASN A 34 -29.30 10.06 -9.85
N LEU A 35 -28.21 9.45 -9.41
CA LEU A 35 -27.11 9.00 -10.28
C LEU A 35 -27.44 7.62 -10.85
N SER A 36 -27.13 7.40 -12.12
CA SER A 36 -27.23 6.08 -12.76
C SER A 36 -26.32 5.07 -12.03
N THR A 37 -26.82 3.86 -11.82
CA THR A 37 -26.08 2.73 -11.22
C THR A 37 -24.74 2.47 -11.93
N GLU A 38 -24.66 2.74 -13.23
CA GLU A 38 -23.42 2.64 -14.01
C GLU A 38 -22.40 3.70 -13.59
N THR A 39 -22.83 4.95 -13.40
CA THR A 39 -21.97 6.05 -12.96
C THR A 39 -21.46 5.82 -11.55
N VAL A 40 -22.31 5.34 -10.63
CA VAL A 40 -21.91 5.03 -9.24
C VAL A 40 -20.87 3.90 -9.20
N ASN A 41 -21.07 2.83 -9.97
CA ASN A 41 -20.09 1.76 -10.10
C ASN A 41 -18.77 2.26 -10.68
N ALA A 42 -18.80 3.14 -11.68
CA ALA A 42 -17.60 3.73 -12.25
C ALA A 42 -16.81 4.57 -11.23
N ILE A 43 -17.50 5.37 -10.39
CA ILE A 43 -16.88 6.15 -9.31
C ILE A 43 -16.15 5.22 -8.32
N ILE A 44 -16.80 4.14 -7.90
CA ILE A 44 -16.22 3.20 -6.93
C ILE A 44 -15.04 2.43 -7.53
N GLN A 45 -15.15 2.02 -8.80
CA GLN A 45 -14.03 1.37 -9.48
C GLN A 45 -12.82 2.31 -9.60
N GLN A 46 -13.04 3.58 -9.95
CA GLN A 46 -11.96 4.56 -9.96
C GLN A 46 -11.37 4.77 -8.57
N TRP A 47 -12.21 4.92 -7.55
CA TRP A 47 -11.75 5.06 -6.16
C TRP A 47 -10.90 3.86 -5.71
N LYS A 48 -11.37 2.63 -5.95
CA LYS A 48 -10.62 1.39 -5.65
C LYS A 48 -9.28 1.40 -6.38
N LYS A 49 -9.28 1.71 -7.68
CA LYS A 49 -8.05 1.75 -8.50
C LYS A 49 -7.02 2.73 -7.90
N ILE A 50 -7.44 3.93 -7.52
CA ILE A 50 -6.57 4.95 -6.92
C ILE A 50 -6.08 4.49 -5.54
N TYR A 51 -6.97 3.94 -4.72
CA TYR A 51 -6.63 3.44 -3.38
C TYR A 51 -5.60 2.31 -3.45
N TYR A 52 -5.84 1.28 -4.25
CA TYR A 52 -4.91 0.16 -4.43
C TYR A 52 -3.62 0.58 -5.12
N ALA A 53 -3.66 1.51 -6.09
CA ALA A 53 -2.45 2.04 -6.71
C ALA A 53 -1.57 2.77 -5.68
N LYS A 54 -2.17 3.57 -4.79
CA LYS A 54 -1.44 4.26 -3.72
C LYS A 54 -0.86 3.29 -2.69
N LYS A 55 -1.64 2.29 -2.25
CA LYS A 55 -1.19 1.24 -1.31
C LYS A 55 -0.05 0.42 -1.91
N ARG A 56 -0.17 0.02 -3.16
CA ARG A 56 0.88 -0.70 -3.91
C ARG A 56 2.16 0.12 -4.03
N ASN A 57 2.08 1.43 -4.29
CA ASN A 57 3.26 2.28 -4.37
C ASN A 57 3.99 2.41 -3.02
N GLN A 58 3.23 2.49 -1.91
CA GLN A 58 3.82 2.44 -0.57
C GLN A 58 4.47 1.09 -0.29
N GLY A 59 3.82 0.00 -0.67
CA GLY A 59 4.37 -1.35 -0.56
C GLY A 59 5.69 -1.53 -1.34
N PHE A 60 5.80 -0.95 -2.55
CA PHE A 60 7.07 -0.94 -3.31
C PHE A 60 8.19 -0.22 -2.56
N ILE A 61 7.90 0.89 -1.89
CA ILE A 61 8.89 1.61 -1.07
C ILE A 61 9.35 0.71 0.09
N TYR A 62 8.44 0.05 0.80
CA TYR A 62 8.79 -0.85 1.90
C TYR A 62 9.62 -2.06 1.43
N VAL A 63 9.25 -2.69 0.30
CA VAL A 63 10.03 -3.78 -0.29
C VAL A 63 11.41 -3.31 -0.72
N GLY A 64 11.51 -2.14 -1.35
CA GLY A 64 12.78 -1.55 -1.77
C GLY A 64 13.72 -1.29 -0.58
N VAL A 65 13.20 -0.68 0.50
CA VAL A 65 13.97 -0.44 1.73
C VAL A 65 14.38 -1.76 2.39
N GLY A 66 13.47 -2.74 2.48
CA GLY A 66 13.77 -4.05 3.07
C GLY A 66 14.84 -4.83 2.30
N THR A 67 14.76 -4.81 0.96
CA THR A 67 15.74 -5.45 0.08
C THR A 67 17.10 -4.75 0.16
N PHE A 68 17.11 -3.42 0.17
CA PHE A 68 18.34 -2.65 0.38
C PHE A 68 19.00 -2.99 1.72
N LEU A 69 18.22 -3.10 2.80
CA LEU A 69 18.72 -3.50 4.11
C LEU A 69 19.36 -4.89 4.11
N MET A 70 18.78 -5.86 3.39
CA MET A 70 19.37 -7.19 3.24
C MET A 70 20.68 -7.17 2.45
N VAL A 71 20.73 -6.47 1.32
CA VAL A 71 21.97 -6.35 0.53
C VAL A 71 23.05 -5.65 1.34
N PHE A 72 22.69 -4.60 2.08
CA PHE A 72 23.60 -3.90 2.97
C PHE A 72 24.12 -4.79 4.10
N SER A 73 23.25 -5.62 4.70
CA SER A 73 23.64 -6.64 5.69
C SER A 73 24.66 -7.62 5.12
N PHE A 74 24.44 -8.09 3.89
CA PHE A 74 25.38 -8.98 3.20
C PHE A 74 26.73 -8.30 2.95
N LEU A 75 26.73 -7.05 2.48
CA LEU A 75 27.97 -6.28 2.25
C LEU A 75 28.74 -6.04 3.56
N LEU A 76 28.04 -5.70 4.65
CA LEU A 76 28.64 -5.60 5.98
C LEU A 76 29.26 -6.93 6.40
N SER A 77 28.58 -8.05 6.18
CA SER A 77 29.11 -9.38 6.49
C SER A 77 30.44 -9.63 5.79
N VAL A 78 30.53 -9.31 4.49
CA VAL A 78 31.73 -9.53 3.68
C VAL A 78 32.88 -8.62 4.11
N PHE A 79 32.61 -7.33 4.36
CA PHE A 79 33.63 -6.39 4.85
C PHE A 79 34.16 -6.81 6.22
N LEU A 80 33.26 -7.30 7.05
CA LEU A 80 33.57 -7.58 8.44
C LEU A 80 34.11 -9.00 8.65
N PHE A 81 33.91 -9.92 7.72
CA PHE A 81 34.59 -11.22 7.69
C PHE A 81 36.13 -11.07 7.64
N TYR A 82 36.63 -9.95 7.11
CA TYR A 82 38.06 -9.62 7.15
C TYR A 82 38.55 -9.08 8.50
N SER A 83 37.63 -8.70 9.39
CA SER A 83 37.92 -8.21 10.73
C SER A 83 37.41 -9.25 11.73
N ASP A 84 38.31 -9.98 12.39
CA ASP A 84 38.10 -11.15 13.29
C ASP A 84 37.18 -10.91 14.52
N ASN A 85 36.02 -10.29 14.32
CA ASN A 85 35.07 -9.82 15.31
C ASN A 85 33.72 -10.55 15.14
N SER A 86 33.20 -11.09 16.22
CA SER A 86 31.93 -11.83 16.27
C SER A 86 30.71 -10.89 16.24
N ILE A 87 30.36 -10.39 15.05
CA ILE A 87 29.19 -9.50 14.84
C ILE A 87 27.93 -10.26 14.39
N GLU A 88 27.93 -11.59 14.50
CA GLU A 88 26.84 -12.47 14.07
C GLU A 88 25.46 -12.02 14.59
N TRP A 89 25.37 -11.59 15.85
CA TRP A 89 24.13 -11.10 16.45
C TRP A 89 23.56 -9.84 15.77
N ALA A 90 24.40 -8.87 15.43
CA ALA A 90 23.94 -7.67 14.74
C ALA A 90 23.49 -8.01 13.30
N LEU A 91 24.16 -8.96 12.68
CA LEU A 91 23.86 -9.45 11.35
C LEU A 91 22.48 -10.12 11.26
N TYR A 92 22.19 -11.02 12.21
CA TYR A 92 20.88 -11.66 12.32
C TYR A 92 19.78 -10.64 12.63
N GLY A 93 20.06 -9.64 13.47
CA GLY A 93 19.13 -8.54 13.76
C GLY A 93 18.74 -7.74 12.51
N ILE A 94 19.73 -7.27 11.74
CA ILE A 94 19.48 -6.51 10.50
C ILE A 94 18.73 -7.36 9.48
N THR A 95 19.10 -8.64 9.34
CA THR A 95 18.44 -9.56 8.41
C THR A 95 16.98 -9.80 8.79
N PHE A 96 16.70 -10.00 10.07
CA PHE A 96 15.33 -10.19 10.56
C PHE A 96 14.46 -8.94 10.36
N VAL A 97 15.02 -7.75 10.61
CA VAL A 97 14.34 -6.47 10.37
C VAL A 97 14.08 -6.26 8.88
N GLY A 98 15.09 -6.51 8.02
CA GLY A 98 14.95 -6.43 6.57
C GLY A 98 13.88 -7.40 6.03
N LEU A 99 13.86 -8.63 6.54
CA LEU A 99 12.85 -9.64 6.19
C LEU A 99 11.44 -9.19 6.59
N SER A 100 11.27 -8.70 7.81
CA SER A 100 9.99 -8.22 8.34
C SER A 100 9.44 -7.04 7.53
N LEU A 101 10.31 -6.08 7.17
CA LEU A 101 9.96 -4.93 6.32
C LEU A 101 9.55 -5.37 4.91
N THR A 102 10.27 -6.33 4.34
CA THR A 102 9.98 -6.86 3.01
C THR A 102 8.64 -7.60 2.98
N PHE A 103 8.37 -8.45 3.99
CA PHE A 103 7.08 -9.12 4.14
C PHE A 103 5.93 -8.14 4.29
N LYS A 104 6.09 -7.11 5.13
CA LYS A 104 5.09 -6.04 5.26
C LYS A 104 4.84 -5.34 3.94
N GLY A 105 5.89 -4.98 3.21
CA GLY A 105 5.77 -4.37 1.88
C GLY A 105 5.06 -5.27 0.87
N MET A 106 5.32 -6.59 0.89
CA MET A 106 4.60 -7.54 0.02
C MET A 106 3.12 -7.63 0.36
N VAL A 107 2.74 -7.66 1.64
CA VAL A 107 1.32 -7.65 2.06
C VAL A 107 0.63 -6.38 1.55
N ASP A 108 1.29 -5.23 1.65
CA ASP A 108 0.76 -3.97 1.13
C ASP A 108 0.62 -3.96 -0.41
N ILE A 109 1.55 -4.60 -1.14
CA ILE A 109 1.49 -4.75 -2.61
C ILE A 109 0.34 -5.70 -3.02
N LEU A 110 0.17 -6.82 -2.32
CA LEU A 110 -0.88 -7.80 -2.58
C LEU A 110 -2.27 -7.25 -2.28
N GLY A 111 -2.37 -6.11 -1.60
CA GLY A 111 -3.61 -5.40 -1.38
C GLY A 111 -4.50 -6.04 -0.31
N TRP A 112 -3.95 -6.93 0.52
CA TRP A 112 -4.58 -7.47 1.72
C TRP A 112 -4.63 -6.41 2.82
#